data_AF-A0A838K3R3-F1
#
_entry.id   AF-A0A838K3R3-F1
#
_cell.length_a   1.000
_cell.length_b   1.000
_cell.length_c   1.000
_cell.angle_alpha   90.00
_cell.angle_beta   90.00
_cell.angle_gamma   90.00
#
_symmetry.space_group_name_H-M   'P 1'
#
loop_
_entity.id
_entity.type
_entity.pdbx_description
1 polymer ?
#
loop_
_entity_poly.entity_id
_entity_poly.type
_entity_poly.pdbx_seq_one_letter_code
_entity_poly.pdbx_strand_id
1 'polypeptide(L)'
;MMSSLGDIHTVQPVVNYLVRLGQDLSLQPDLATEWDSEDARTWTFKVGEGVTFHDGSDFDAEDVVATFDRIVDPKEQSAAAGSFTFLEKGGTT
;
A
#
# COMPACT_ATOMS: atom_id res chain seq x y z
N MET A 1 -13.66 -19.10 -7.83
CA MET A 1 -12.19 -19.27 -7.87
C MET A 1 -11.71 -18.83 -9.25
N MET A 2 -11.59 -17.53 -9.42
CA MET A 2 -11.19 -16.69 -10.58
C MET A 2 -11.47 -15.27 -10.04
N SER A 3 -10.66 -14.21 -10.09
CA SER A 3 -9.65 -13.80 -11.08
C SER A 3 -8.83 -12.62 -10.50
N SER A 4 -7.80 -12.85 -9.66
CA SER A 4 -7.10 -11.69 -9.05
C SER A 4 -6.21 -10.92 -10.05
N LEU A 5 -5.74 -11.56 -11.14
CA LEU A 5 -4.86 -10.90 -12.11
C LEU A 5 -5.61 -9.92 -13.04
N GLY A 6 -6.89 -10.16 -13.32
CA GLY A 6 -7.69 -9.28 -14.20
C GLY A 6 -8.02 -7.92 -13.57
N ASP A 7 -8.31 -7.93 -12.26
CA ASP A 7 -8.58 -6.71 -11.50
C ASP A 7 -7.31 -5.88 -11.31
N ILE A 8 -6.15 -6.53 -11.05
CA ILE A 8 -4.86 -5.84 -10.89
C ILE A 8 -4.53 -4.96 -12.10
N HIS A 9 -4.70 -5.45 -13.33
CA HIS A 9 -4.38 -4.65 -14.53
C HIS A 9 -5.29 -3.43 -14.73
N THR A 10 -6.51 -3.46 -14.18
CA THR A 10 -7.47 -2.35 -14.31
C THR A 10 -7.32 -1.33 -13.18
N VAL A 11 -6.90 -1.78 -12.00
CA VAL A 11 -6.71 -0.93 -10.81
C VAL A 11 -5.37 -0.23 -10.83
N GLN A 12 -4.31 -0.89 -11.30
CA GLN A 12 -2.94 -0.36 -11.27
C GLN A 12 -2.74 1.01 -11.97
N PRO A 13 -3.48 1.38 -13.04
CA PRO A 13 -3.38 2.72 -13.61
C PRO A 13 -3.92 3.85 -12.70
N VAL A 14 -4.66 3.53 -11.65
CA VAL A 14 -5.41 4.48 -10.81
C VAL A 14 -4.92 4.48 -9.35
N VAL A 15 -3.98 3.61 -9.00
CA VAL A 15 -3.41 3.50 -7.64
C VAL A 15 -1.89 3.39 -7.71
N ASN A 16 -1.24 3.84 -6.65
CA ASN A 16 0.21 3.67 -6.45
C ASN A 16 0.47 2.71 -5.29
N TYR A 17 1.63 2.04 -5.33
CA TYR A 17 2.13 1.22 -4.22
C TYR A 17 3.07 2.04 -3.33
N LEU A 18 3.38 1.53 -2.12
CA LEU A 18 4.52 2.03 -1.37
C LEU A 18 5.84 1.68 -2.07
N VAL A 19 5.96 0.42 -2.48
CA VAL A 19 7.10 -0.14 -3.19
C VAL A 19 6.57 -1.04 -4.31
N ARG A 20 7.21 -1.00 -5.48
CA ARG A 20 6.82 -1.80 -6.64
C ARG A 20 7.95 -2.74 -7.07
N LEU A 21 7.62 -3.78 -7.83
CA LEU A 21 8.60 -4.65 -8.46
C LEU A 21 9.05 -4.06 -9.80
N GLY A 22 10.37 -3.97 -10.00
CA GLY A 22 11.00 -3.65 -11.26
C GLY A 22 10.91 -4.80 -12.28
N GLN A 23 11.36 -4.55 -13.51
CA GLN A 23 11.38 -5.57 -14.56
C GLN A 23 12.28 -6.77 -14.23
N ASP A 24 13.30 -6.54 -13.40
CA ASP A 24 14.24 -7.53 -12.89
C ASP A 24 13.80 -8.13 -11.53
N LEU A 25 12.57 -7.84 -11.09
CA LEU A 25 12.01 -8.23 -9.79
C LEU A 25 12.72 -7.60 -8.58
N SER A 26 13.57 -6.60 -8.79
CA SER A 26 14.08 -5.78 -7.70
C SER A 26 12.96 -4.91 -7.11
N LEU A 27 13.05 -4.61 -5.81
CA LEU A 27 12.17 -3.62 -5.18
C LEU A 27 12.59 -2.22 -5.64
N GLN A 28 11.61 -1.43 -6.06
CA GLN A 28 11.79 -0.08 -6.59
C GLN A 28 10.87 0.90 -5.86
N PRO A 29 11.32 2.15 -5.62
CA PRO A 29 10.46 3.19 -5.08
C PRO A 29 9.19 3.42 -5.91
N ASP A 30 8.10 3.72 -5.21
CA ASP A 30 6.89 4.32 -5.74
C ASP A 30 6.50 5.46 -4.79
N LEU A 31 5.49 5.32 -3.92
CA LEU A 31 5.18 6.36 -2.92
C LEU A 31 6.23 6.45 -1.79
N ALA A 32 6.89 5.35 -1.45
CA ALA A 32 7.97 5.34 -0.46
C ALA A 32 9.34 5.44 -1.14
N THR A 33 10.19 6.35 -0.66
CA THR A 33 11.54 6.58 -1.19
C THR A 33 12.61 5.74 -0.46
N GLU A 34 12.36 5.39 0.79
CA GLU A 34 13.25 4.61 1.64
C GLU A 34 12.40 3.66 2.51
N TRP A 35 12.96 2.50 2.82
CA TRP A 35 12.33 1.54 3.73
C TRP A 35 13.38 0.66 4.41
N ASP A 36 13.12 0.31 5.66
CA ASP A 36 14.00 -0.53 6.45
C ASP A 36 13.22 -1.39 7.45
N SER A 37 13.90 -2.42 7.94
CA SER A 37 13.41 -3.28 9.02
C SER A 37 14.58 -3.97 9.69
N GLU A 38 14.59 -3.95 11.03
CA GLU A 38 15.60 -4.66 11.82
C GLU A 38 15.22 -6.12 12.10
N ASP A 39 13.92 -6.42 12.17
CA ASP A 39 13.38 -7.70 12.65
C ASP A 39 12.48 -8.42 11.62
N ALA A 40 12.30 -7.84 10.43
CA ALA A 40 11.39 -8.28 9.37
C ALA A 40 9.91 -8.40 9.80
N ARG A 41 9.54 -7.86 10.98
CA ARG A 41 8.17 -7.83 11.51
C ARG A 41 7.62 -6.41 11.53
N THR A 42 8.48 -5.44 11.80
CA THR A 42 8.18 -4.02 11.78
C THR A 42 8.94 -3.39 10.63
N TRP A 43 8.20 -2.78 9.71
CA TRP A 43 8.76 -2.09 8.54
C TRP A 43 8.48 -0.60 8.64
N THR A 44 9.53 0.20 8.51
CA THR A 44 9.41 1.66 8.44
C THR A 44 9.52 2.08 6.99
N PHE A 45 8.59 2.90 6.52
CA PHE A 45 8.60 3.47 5.17
C PHE A 45 8.65 4.98 5.26
N LYS A 46 9.58 5.59 4.51
CA LYS A 46 9.61 7.04 4.33
C LYS A 46 8.85 7.40 3.06
N VAL A 47 7.74 8.09 3.22
CA VAL A 47 6.90 8.57 2.13
C VAL A 47 7.54 9.78 1.45
N GLY A 48 7.44 9.85 0.12
CA GLY A 48 7.95 10.98 -0.66
C GLY A 48 7.17 12.27 -0.41
N GLU A 49 7.88 13.40 -0.42
CA GLU A 49 7.28 14.73 -0.26
C GLU A 49 6.70 15.27 -1.57
N GLY A 50 5.67 16.12 -1.46
CA GLY A 50 5.08 16.83 -2.60
C GLY A 50 4.24 15.95 -3.53
N VAL A 51 3.85 14.77 -3.07
CA VAL A 51 2.88 13.91 -3.76
C VAL A 51 1.48 14.46 -3.52
N THR A 52 0.66 14.44 -4.56
CA THR A 52 -0.73 14.91 -4.51
C THR A 52 -1.65 13.87 -5.13
N PHE A 53 -2.88 13.84 -4.66
CA PHE A 53 -3.96 13.11 -5.32
C PHE A 53 -4.40 13.84 -6.59
N HIS A 54 -5.15 13.14 -7.43
CA HIS A 54 -5.62 13.66 -8.72
C HIS A 54 -6.60 14.84 -8.60
N ASP A 55 -7.22 15.03 -7.43
CA ASP A 55 -8.07 16.19 -7.12
C ASP A 55 -7.27 17.39 -6.55
N GLY A 56 -5.96 17.20 -6.34
CA GLY A 56 -5.04 18.21 -5.86
C GLY A 56 -4.87 18.26 -4.34
N SER A 57 -5.48 17.36 -3.56
CA SER A 57 -5.16 17.25 -2.14
C SER A 57 -3.75 16.70 -1.93
N ASP A 58 -3.12 17.12 -0.82
CA ASP A 58 -1.82 16.57 -0.42
C ASP A 58 -1.95 15.11 -0.01
N PHE A 59 -0.87 14.35 -0.17
CA PHE A 59 -0.73 12.99 0.30
C PHE A 59 0.32 12.92 1.43
N ASP A 60 0.00 12.21 2.50
CA ASP A 60 0.89 11.99 3.64
C ASP A 60 0.83 10.55 4.18
N ALA A 61 1.49 10.31 5.32
CA ALA A 61 1.55 8.98 5.92
C ALA A 61 0.20 8.57 6.53
N GLU A 62 -0.62 9.53 6.94
CA GLU A 62 -1.93 9.32 7.52
C GLU A 62 -2.89 8.70 6.48
N ASP A 63 -2.76 9.08 5.20
CA ASP A 63 -3.49 8.44 4.10
C ASP A 63 -3.11 6.96 3.91
N VAL A 64 -1.83 6.62 4.14
CA VAL A 64 -1.33 5.24 4.10
C VAL A 64 -1.94 4.44 5.25
N VAL A 65 -1.91 4.98 6.47
CA VAL A 65 -2.54 4.38 7.65
C VAL A 65 -4.03 4.15 7.41
N ALA A 66 -4.74 5.17 6.95
CA ALA A 66 -6.17 5.09 6.65
C ALA A 66 -6.49 4.02 5.60
N THR A 67 -5.61 3.85 4.59
CA THR A 67 -5.76 2.82 3.56
C THR A 67 -5.63 1.41 4.15
N PHE A 68 -4.59 1.14 4.95
CA PHE A 68 -4.41 -0.18 5.56
C PHE A 68 -5.51 -0.50 6.57
N ASP A 69 -5.89 0.46 7.40
CA ASP A 69 -7.01 0.33 8.34
C ASP A 69 -8.31 -0.05 7.63
N ARG A 70 -8.61 0.59 6.49
CA ARG A 70 -9.78 0.27 5.68
C ARG A 70 -9.69 -1.11 5.05
N ILE A 71 -8.50 -1.55 4.62
CA ILE A 71 -8.32 -2.87 4.00
C ILE A 71 -8.57 -3.98 5.01
N VAL A 72 -8.10 -3.83 6.24
CA VAL A 72 -8.17 -4.89 7.27
C VAL A 72 -9.43 -4.82 8.12
N ASP A 73 -10.21 -3.74 8.07
CA ASP A 73 -11.51 -3.65 8.75
C ASP A 73 -12.50 -4.66 8.14
N PRO A 74 -12.97 -5.67 8.91
CA PRO A 74 -13.88 -6.68 8.38
C PRO A 74 -15.21 -6.13 7.86
N LYS A 75 -15.61 -4.92 8.30
CA LYS A 75 -16.84 -4.26 7.85
C LYS A 75 -16.76 -3.80 6.40
N GLU A 76 -15.56 -3.44 5.95
CA GLU A 76 -15.29 -2.91 4.61
C GLU A 76 -15.29 -4.01 3.54
N GLN A 77 -15.16 -5.28 3.95
CA GLN A 77 -15.17 -6.46 3.07
C GLN A 77 -14.23 -6.30 1.86
N SER A 78 -13.05 -5.70 2.10
CA SER A 78 -12.07 -5.42 1.06
C SER A 78 -11.61 -6.71 0.37
N ALA A 79 -11.59 -6.72 -0.97
CA ALA A 79 -11.03 -7.82 -1.75
C ALA A 79 -9.53 -8.06 -1.46
N ALA A 80 -8.82 -7.02 -0.98
CA ALA A 80 -7.40 -7.10 -0.64
C ALA A 80 -7.15 -7.68 0.76
N ALA A 81 -8.16 -7.81 1.62
CA ALA A 81 -7.97 -8.23 3.02
C ALA A 81 -7.22 -9.57 3.16
N GLY A 82 -7.43 -10.51 2.24
CA GLY A 82 -6.74 -11.80 2.22
C GLY A 82 -5.22 -11.72 1.99
N SER A 83 -4.72 -10.60 1.47
CA SER A 83 -3.28 -10.36 1.30
C SER A 83 -2.61 -9.75 2.54
N PHE A 84 -3.40 -9.24 3.50
CA PHE A 84 -2.93 -8.51 4.67
C PHE A 84 -3.33 -9.19 5.98
N THR A 85 -3.38 -10.53 6.00
CA THR A 85 -3.79 -11.32 7.18
C THR A 85 -2.86 -11.20 8.39
N PHE A 86 -1.68 -10.59 8.20
CA PHE A 86 -0.70 -10.31 9.24
C PHE A 86 -0.87 -8.93 9.89
N LEU A 87 -1.75 -8.08 9.35
CA LEU A 87 -2.08 -6.77 9.89
C LEU A 87 -3.46 -6.78 10.54
N GLU A 88 -3.60 -5.99 11.59
CA GLU A 88 -4.88 -5.69 12.24
C GLU A 88 -5.13 -4.18 12.15
N LYS A 89 -6.38 -3.76 12.30
CA LYS A 89 -6.73 -2.32 12.33
C LYS A 89 -5.98 -1.63 13.48
N GLY A 90 -5.33 -0.51 13.20
CA GLY A 90 -4.44 0.19 14.13
C GLY A 90 -3.04 -0.44 14.27
N GLY A 91 -2.72 -1.45 13.46
CA GLY A 91 -1.38 -2.05 13.37
C GLY A 91 -0.43 -1.29 12.44
N THR A 92 -0.84 -0.15 11.91
CA THR A 92 -0.03 0.75 11.07
C THR A 92 -0.06 2.14 11.70
N THR A 93 1.09 2.80 11.77
CA THR A 93 1.31 4.09 12.45
C THR A 93 2.23 4.97 11.65
#